data_AF-A0A6V7JNJ6-F1
#
_entry.id   AF-A0A6V7JNJ6-F1
#
_cell.length_a   1.000
_cell.length_b   1.000
_cell.length_c   1.000
_cell.angle_alpha   90.00
_cell.angle_beta   90.00
_cell.angle_gamma   90.00
#
_symmetry.space_group_name_H-M   'P 1'
#
loop_
_entity.id
_entity.type
_entity.pdbx_description
1 polymer ?
#
loop_
_entity_poly.entity_id
_entity_poly.type
_entity_poly.pdbx_seq_one_letter_code
_entity_poly.pdbx_strand_id
1 'polypeptide(L)'
;MVAIKILPYYICGGAIIHANYILTAGHCVYDVTEDKITVVAGTVNIADDTGIIRSIKKIHIHPDFDSSMTKVQNRPCILRPIQWFIGPKVTKTMMKHDIALLE
;
A
#
# COMPACT_ATOMS: atom_id res chain seq x y z
N MET A 1 -5.09 0.38 -10.59
CA MET A 1 -4.30 1.24 -9.68
C MET A 1 -5.26 1.96 -8.76
N VAL A 2 -4.87 2.17 -7.50
CA VAL A 2 -5.61 3.03 -6.57
C VAL A 2 -4.69 4.13 -6.07
N ALA A 3 -5.25 5.28 -5.77
CA ALA A 3 -4.56 6.34 -5.07
C ALA A 3 -4.90 6.26 -3.58
N ILE A 4 -3.90 6.47 -2.73
CA ILE A 4 -4.05 6.53 -1.28
C ILE A 4 -4.00 7.99 -0.89
N LYS A 5 -5.10 8.44 -0.29
CA LYS A 5 -5.31 9.81 0.13
C LYS A 5 -5.29 9.87 1.65
N ILE A 6 -4.36 10.65 2.18
CA ILE A 6 -4.21 10.94 3.60
C ILE A 6 -4.47 12.43 3.74
N LEU A 7 -5.56 12.78 4.43
CA LEU A 7 -6.13 14.14 4.55
C LEU A 7 -5.17 15.30 4.18
N PRO A 8 -5.51 16.19 3.22
CA PRO A 8 -6.29 16.05 1.99
C PRO A 8 -5.47 15.54 0.78
N TYR A 9 -4.26 15.04 1.00
CA TYR A 9 -3.26 14.83 -0.04
C TYR A 9 -3.25 13.41 -0.59
N TYR A 10 -2.97 13.28 -1.88
CA TYR A 10 -2.65 11.99 -2.51
C TYR A 10 -1.17 11.70 -2.27
N ILE A 11 -0.88 10.76 -1.37
CA ILE A 11 0.48 10.51 -0.89
C ILE A 11 1.12 9.32 -1.61
N CYS A 12 0.32 8.28 -1.89
CA CYS A 12 0.84 7.02 -2.41
C CYS A 12 -0.11 6.38 -3.43
N GLY A 13 0.41 5.35 -4.10
CA GLY A 13 -0.38 4.43 -4.92
C GLY A 13 -0.62 3.08 -4.23
N GLY A 14 -1.43 2.26 -4.87
CA GLY A 14 -1.64 0.87 -4.48
C GLY A 14 -2.28 0.04 -5.59
N ALA A 15 -2.50 -1.24 -5.30
CA ALA A 15 -3.16 -2.19 -6.19
C ALA A 15 -4.28 -2.93 -5.47
N ILE A 16 -5.44 -3.04 -6.14
CA ILE A 16 -6.53 -3.91 -5.68
C ILE A 16 -6.09 -5.35 -5.94
N ILE A 17 -5.90 -6.14 -4.87
CA ILE A 17 -5.50 -7.55 -4.96
C ILE A 17 -6.67 -8.49 -4.63
N HIS A 18 -7.75 -7.94 -4.06
CA HIS A 18 -9.00 -8.63 -3.76
C HIS A 18 -10.14 -7.62 -3.70
N ALA A 19 -11.40 -8.09 -3.73
CA ALA A 19 -12.59 -7.24 -3.62
C ALA A 19 -12.55 -6.29 -2.39
N ASN A 20 -11.90 -6.74 -1.32
CA ASN A 20 -11.80 -6.01 -0.04
C ASN A 20 -10.34 -5.77 0.40
N TYR A 21 -9.35 -5.98 -0.47
CA TYR A 21 -7.95 -5.78 -0.08
C TYR A 21 -7.18 -4.96 -1.11
N ILE A 22 -6.48 -3.95 -0.59
CA ILE A 22 -5.54 -3.13 -1.33
C ILE A 22 -4.14 -3.37 -0.79
N LEU A 23 -3.20 -3.61 -1.70
CA LEU A 23 -1.77 -3.70 -1.41
C LEU A 23 -1.12 -2.33 -1.61
N THR A 24 -0.33 -1.90 -0.62
CA THR A 24 0.49 -0.69 -0.67
C THR A 24 1.78 -0.86 0.13
N ALA A 25 2.60 0.20 0.21
CA ALA A 25 3.81 0.20 0.99
C ALA A 25 3.56 0.49 2.48
N GLY A 26 4.35 -0.12 3.36
CA GLY A 26 4.27 0.10 4.80
C GLY A 26 4.54 1.57 5.16
N HIS A 27 5.58 2.15 4.56
CA HIS A 27 5.96 3.55 4.81
C HIS A 27 4.89 4.56 4.39
N CYS A 28 3.93 4.18 3.54
CA CYS A 28 2.81 5.05 3.16
C CYS A 28 1.77 5.18 4.28
N VAL A 29 1.67 4.19 5.18
CA VAL A 29 0.54 4.08 6.11
C VAL A 29 0.95 3.77 7.56
N TYR A 30 2.24 3.58 7.85
CA TYR A 30 2.69 3.07 9.15
C TYR A 30 2.37 3.96 10.36
N ASP A 31 2.34 5.28 10.16
CA ASP A 31 2.07 6.27 11.22
C ASP A 31 0.75 7.01 10.96
N VAL A 32 -0.20 6.33 10.32
CA VAL A 32 -1.46 6.92 9.89
C VAL A 32 -2.60 6.06 10.38
N THR A 33 -3.57 6.72 10.99
CA THR A 33 -4.78 6.08 11.50
C THR A 33 -5.81 5.90 10.39
N GLU A 34 -6.63 4.85 10.48
CA GLU A 34 -7.62 4.46 9.47
C GLU A 34 -8.58 5.59 9.09
N ASP A 35 -9.00 6.41 10.07
CA ASP A 35 -9.91 7.54 9.89
C ASP A 35 -9.33 8.65 9.00
N LYS A 36 -8.00 8.70 8.87
CA LYS A 36 -7.30 9.69 8.05
C LYS A 36 -6.99 9.20 6.65
N ILE A 37 -7.24 7.92 6.35
CA ILE A 37 -6.90 7.29 5.08
C ILE A 37 -8.17 6.98 4.28
N THR A 38 -8.13 7.35 3.01
CA THR A 38 -9.09 6.92 2.02
C THR A 38 -8.36 6.40 0.79
N VAL A 39 -9.02 5.48 0.09
CA VAL A 39 -8.55 4.97 -1.20
C VAL A 39 -9.46 5.47 -2.30
N VAL A 40 -8.86 5.87 -3.41
CA VAL A 40 -9.56 6.38 -4.58
C VAL A 40 -9.24 5.50 -5.77
N ALA A 41 -10.28 4.96 -6.41
CA ALA A 41 -10.16 4.09 -7.56
C ALA A 41 -11.10 4.53 -8.69
N GLY A 42 -10.91 4.00 -9.90
CA GLY A 42 -11.85 4.23 -11.01
C GLY A 42 -11.74 5.60 -11.68
N THR A 43 -10.71 6.38 -11.38
CA THR A 43 -10.38 7.62 -12.09
C THR A 43 -8.94 7.60 -12.60
N VAL A 44 -8.70 8.31 -13.69
CA VAL A 44 -7.36 8.62 -14.23
C VAL A 44 -6.94 10.07 -13.90
N ASN A 45 -7.86 10.88 -13.39
CA ASN A 45 -7.64 12.27 -13.03
C ASN A 45 -8.18 12.53 -11.62
N ILE A 46 -7.28 12.63 -10.65
CA ILE A 46 -7.62 12.85 -9.23
C ILE A 46 -8.28 14.21 -8.94
N ALA A 47 -8.37 15.11 -9.93
CA ALA A 47 -8.97 16.44 -9.79
C ALA A 47 -10.43 16.52 -10.28
N ASP A 48 -10.98 15.48 -10.90
CA ASP A 48 -12.31 15.53 -11.53
C ASP A 48 -13.45 14.91 -10.69
N ASP A 49 -13.16 14.52 -9.44
CA ASP A 49 -14.10 13.91 -8.48
C ASP A 49 -14.88 12.68 -9.01
N THR A 50 -14.45 12.07 -10.13
CA THR A 50 -15.08 10.86 -10.69
C THR A 50 -14.66 9.57 -9.99
N GLY A 51 -13.68 9.66 -9.09
CA GLY A 51 -13.14 8.52 -8.36
C GLY A 51 -14.10 7.94 -7.34
N ILE A 52 -14.12 6.61 -7.22
CA ILE A 52 -14.79 5.90 -6.14
C ILE A 52 -13.92 5.98 -4.91
N ILE A 53 -14.42 6.65 -3.88
CA ILE A 53 -13.74 6.82 -2.59
C ILE A 53 -14.24 5.75 -1.61
N ARG A 54 -13.30 5.07 -0.94
CA ARG A 54 -13.60 4.15 0.18
C ARG A 54 -12.76 4.52 1.40
N SER A 55 -13.40 4.48 2.56
CA SER A 55 -12.73 4.53 3.85
C SER A 55 -12.06 3.20 4.16
N ILE A 56 -10.96 3.25 4.90
CA ILE A 56 -10.27 2.05 5.38
C ILE A 56 -10.87 1.62 6.71
N LYS A 57 -11.13 0.33 6.86
CA LYS A 57 -11.58 -0.29 8.10
C LYS A 57 -10.41 -0.74 8.95
N LYS A 58 -9.34 -1.25 8.31
CA LYS A 58 -8.15 -1.72 9.02
C LYS A 58 -6.89 -1.64 8.19
N ILE A 59 -5.80 -1.23 8.83
CA ILE A 59 -4.46 -1.27 8.27
C ILE A 59 -3.70 -2.47 8.84
N HIS A 60 -3.13 -3.28 7.95
CA HIS A 60 -2.30 -4.42 8.29
C HIS A 60 -0.87 -4.17 7.79
N ILE A 61 -0.01 -3.68 8.68
CA ILE A 61 1.41 -3.49 8.40
C ILE A 61 2.12 -4.84 8.56
N HIS A 62 3.03 -5.16 7.64
CA HIS A 62 3.85 -6.36 7.77
C HIS A 62 4.69 -6.32 9.05
N PRO A 63 4.80 -7.42 9.83
CA PRO A 63 5.50 -7.43 11.12
C PRO A 63 6.99 -7.08 11.01
N ASP A 64 7.62 -7.40 9.88
CA ASP A 64 9.03 -7.05 9.61
C ASP A 64 9.23 -5.64 9.04
N PHE A 65 8.20 -4.81 9.02
CA PHE A 65 8.33 -3.41 8.63
C PHE A 65 9.14 -2.64 9.69
N ASP A 66 10.17 -1.93 9.23
CA ASP A 66 11.07 -1.13 10.06
C ASP A 66 10.94 0.35 9.67
N SER A 67 10.33 1.15 10.56
CA SER A 67 10.10 2.58 10.38
C SER A 67 11.36 3.43 10.56
N SER A 68 12.47 2.86 11.04
CA SER A 68 13.63 3.63 11.50
C SER A 68 14.37 4.37 10.40
N MET A 69 14.10 4.11 9.10
CA MET A 69 14.78 4.70 7.94
C MET A 69 16.31 4.84 8.09
N THR A 70 16.96 4.09 9.00
CA THR A 70 18.43 4.08 9.18
C THR A 70 19.14 3.34 8.05
N LYS A 71 18.37 2.82 7.09
CA LYS A 71 18.86 2.40 5.79
C LYS A 71 18.47 3.43 4.72
N VAL A 72 19.13 4.59 4.78
CA VAL A 72 19.68 5.18 3.54
C VAL A 72 20.73 4.20 3.02
N GLN A 73 20.31 3.03 2.53
CA GLN A 73 21.21 2.18 1.78
C GLN A 73 21.15 2.60 0.32
N ASN A 74 22.03 3.57 0.06
CA ASN A 74 22.56 3.95 -1.22
C ASN A 74 23.20 2.71 -1.92
N ARG A 75 22.40 1.69 -2.30
CA ARG A 75 22.86 0.47 -2.99
C ARG A 75 21.78 -0.08 -3.95
N PRO A 76 22.15 -0.50 -5.17
CA PRO A 76 21.23 -1.10 -6.14
C PRO A 76 20.72 -2.47 -5.64
N CYS A 77 19.39 -2.65 -5.62
CA CYS A 77 18.73 -3.87 -5.14
C CYS A 77 18.90 -5.04 -6.13
N ILE A 78 19.64 -6.08 -5.73
CA ILE A 78 19.59 -7.42 -6.36
C ILE A 78 18.53 -8.26 -5.65
N LEU A 79 17.57 -8.76 -6.43
CA LEU A 79 16.41 -9.53 -5.96
C LEU A 79 16.76 -11.02 -5.89
N ARG A 80 16.61 -11.65 -4.71
CA ARG A 80 16.53 -13.13 -4.60
C ARG A 80 15.25 -13.57 -3.90
N PRO A 81 14.51 -14.55 -4.46
CA PRO A 81 13.30 -15.07 -3.84
C PRO A 81 13.61 -16.21 -2.87
N ILE A 82 12.96 -16.20 -1.71
CA ILE A 82 12.71 -17.40 -0.90
C ILE A 82 11.24 -17.30 -0.51
N GLN A 83 10.53 -18.40 -0.77
CA GLN A 83 9.21 -18.86 -0.32
C GLN A 83 8.66 -18.02 0.86
N TRP A 84 7.42 -17.52 0.87
CA TRP A 84 6.24 -18.29 1.32
C TRP A 84 4.90 -17.58 1.02
N PHE A 85 3.85 -18.41 0.91
CA PHE A 85 2.39 -18.20 0.84
C PHE A 85 1.80 -17.34 -0.28
N ILE A 86 1.49 -18.04 -1.37
CA ILE A 86 0.63 -17.60 -2.48
C ILE A 86 -0.78 -18.13 -2.20
N GLY A 87 -1.75 -17.24 -1.99
CA GLY A 87 -3.17 -17.57 -2.15
C GLY A 87 -3.57 -17.55 -3.63
N PRO A 88 -4.68 -18.20 -4.03
CA PRO A 88 -5.02 -18.46 -5.44
C PRO A 88 -5.28 -17.22 -6.32
N LYS A 89 -5.20 -15.99 -5.79
CA LYS A 89 -5.51 -14.74 -6.51
C LYS A 89 -4.45 -13.64 -6.41
N VAL A 90 -3.30 -13.91 -5.79
CA VAL A 90 -2.24 -12.91 -5.58
C VAL A 90 -1.07 -13.20 -6.52
N THR A 91 -0.79 -12.29 -7.45
CA THR A 91 0.43 -12.32 -8.26
C THR A 91 1.55 -11.59 -7.53
N LYS A 92 2.74 -12.18 -7.55
CA LYS A 92 3.94 -11.74 -6.83
C LYS A 92 4.39 -10.35 -7.31
N THR A 93 4.31 -9.33 -6.44
CA THR A 93 5.06 -8.07 -6.60
C THR A 93 6.06 -7.94 -5.45
N MET A 94 7.34 -7.80 -5.78
CA MET A 94 8.45 -7.84 -4.81
C MET A 94 8.62 -6.51 -4.07
N MET A 95 8.26 -6.46 -2.77
CA MET A 95 8.82 -5.53 -1.76
C MET A 95 8.82 -6.24 -0.40
N LYS A 96 9.97 -6.79 0.04
CA LYS A 96 10.02 -7.76 1.17
C LYS A 96 9.79 -7.18 2.58
N HIS A 97 9.95 -5.88 2.81
CA HIS A 97 9.92 -5.30 4.16
C HIS A 97 9.03 -4.07 4.28
N ASP A 98 8.27 -3.77 3.24
CA ASP A 98 7.60 -2.48 3.10
C ASP A 98 6.23 -2.70 2.49
N ILE A 99 5.46 -3.63 3.06
CA ILE A 99 4.11 -3.97 2.60
C ILE A 99 3.11 -3.62 3.71
N ALA A 100 2.00 -3.01 3.29
CA ALA A 100 0.78 -2.94 4.07
C ALA A 100 -0.43 -3.40 3.24
N LEU A 101 -1.39 -4.01 3.93
CA LEU A 101 -2.70 -4.39 3.39
C LEU A 101 -3.78 -3.52 4.03
N LEU A 102 -4.68 -2.99 3.20
CA LEU A 102 -5.82 -2.20 3.65
C LEU A 102 -7.10 -3.02 3.44
N GLU A 103 -7.90 -3.16 4.50
CA GLU A 103 -9.26 -3.77 4.51
C GLU A 103 -10.34 -2.70 4.54
#